data_AF-A0A1I9YT69-F1
#
_entry.id   AF-A0A1I9YT69-F1
#
_cell.length_a   1.000
_cell.length_b   1.000
_cell.length_c   1.000
_cell.angle_alpha   90.00
_cell.angle_beta   90.00
_cell.angle_gamma   90.00
#
_symmetry.space_group_name_H-M   'P 1'
#
loop_
_entity.id
_entity.type
_entity.pdbx_description
1 polymer ?
#
loop_
_entity_poly.entity_id
_entity_poly.type
_entity_poly.pdbx_seq_one_letter_code
_entity_poly.pdbx_strand_id
1 'polypeptide(L)' 'MTQRYSSESLQRTARLIQERFNMSAARSEQLAAEALNGIDAHGLDPDDWSTVAATVDVVVRTWISGDAGQ' A
#
# COMPACT_ATOMS: atom_id res chain seq x y z
N MET A 1 16.58 -2.43 -5.66
CA MET A 1 15.63 -1.29 -5.58
C MET A 1 15.89 -0.59 -4.26
N THR A 2 16.26 0.68 -4.30
CA THR A 2 16.45 1.46 -3.07
C THR A 2 15.06 1.82 -2.56
N GLN A 3 14.66 1.33 -1.39
CA GLN A 3 13.39 1.76 -0.77
C GLN A 3 13.44 3.27 -0.56
N ARG A 4 12.51 3.99 -1.19
CA ARG A 4 12.41 5.46 -1.12
C ARG A 4 11.44 5.97 -0.07
N TYR A 5 10.60 5.10 0.51
CA TYR A 5 9.65 5.47 1.54
C TYR A 5 10.22 5.25 2.94
N SER A 6 9.79 6.09 3.88
CA SER A 6 10.16 5.96 5.30
C SER A 6 9.52 4.73 5.97
N SER A 7 10.12 4.25 7.07
CA SER A 7 9.50 3.21 7.91
C SER A 7 8.17 3.65 8.51
N GLU A 8 8.01 4.95 8.78
CA GLU A 8 6.75 5.54 9.22
C GLU A 8 5.67 5.41 8.15
N SER A 9 6.00 5.75 6.90
CA SER A 9 5.08 5.61 5.76
C SER A 9 4.66 4.16 5.53
N LEU A 10 5.58 3.21 5.67
CA LEU A 10 5.24 1.78 5.61
C LEU A 10 4.24 1.39 6.71
N GLN A 11 4.53 1.72 7.96
CA GLN A 11 3.67 1.36 9.10
C GLN A 11 2.30 2.03 9.01
N ARG A 12 2.26 3.31 8.63
CA ARG A 12 1.02 4.08 8.47
C ARG A 12 0.16 3.53 7.33
N THR A 13 0.78 3.15 6.21
CA THR A 13 0.09 2.54 5.06
C THR A 13 -0.42 1.14 5.41
N ALA A 14 0.39 0.32 6.08
CA ALA A 14 -0.02 -1.01 6.53
C ALA A 14 -1.23 -0.92 7.47
N ARG A 15 -1.21 0.01 8.42
CA ARG A 15 -2.35 0.24 9.32
C ARG A 15 -3.61 0.68 8.56
N LEU A 16 -3.48 1.57 7.58
CA LEU A 16 -4.60 1.99 6.73
C LEU A 16 -5.24 0.80 5.99
N ILE A 17 -4.41 -0.07 5.40
CA ILE A 17 -4.87 -1.27 4.70
C ILE A 17 -5.55 -2.24 5.68
N GLN A 18 -4.94 -2.46 6.84
CA GLN A 18 -5.47 -3.33 7.87
C GLN A 18 -6.87 -2.89 8.32
N GLU A 19 -7.03 -1.60 8.64
CA GLU A 19 -8.30 -1.03 9.13
C GLU A 19 -9.39 -1.04 8.05
N ARG A 20 -9.04 -0.75 6.78
CA ARG A 20 -10.02 -0.66 5.69
C ARG A 20 -10.51 -2.00 5.19
N PHE A 21 -9.62 -2.99 5.10
CA PHE A 21 -9.92 -4.28 4.49
C PHE A 21 -10.02 -5.42 5.50
N ASN A 22 -9.88 -5.12 6.79
CA ASN A 22 -9.99 -6.07 7.91
C ASN A 22 -9.14 -7.34 7.70
N MET A 23 -7.86 -7.14 7.37
CA MET A 23 -6.93 -8.23 7.05
C MET A 23 -5.79 -8.35 8.09
N SER A 24 -4.93 -9.36 7.94
CA SER A 24 -3.82 -9.57 8.88
C SER A 24 -2.75 -8.48 8.77
N ALA A 25 -2.03 -8.23 9.87
CA ALA A 25 -0.92 -7.27 9.89
C ALA A 25 0.16 -7.63 8.85
N ALA A 26 0.54 -8.92 8.76
CA ALA A 26 1.53 -9.39 7.81
C ALA A 26 1.13 -9.17 6.35
N ARG A 27 -0.13 -9.45 5.99
CA ARG A 27 -0.62 -9.20 4.61
C ARG A 27 -0.73 -7.70 4.33
N SER A 28 -1.14 -6.91 5.31
CA SER A 28 -1.22 -5.46 5.19
C SER A 28 0.15 -4.81 4.95
N GLU A 29 1.17 -5.28 5.65
CA GLU A 29 2.55 -4.79 5.49
C GLU A 29 3.13 -5.13 4.12
N GLN A 30 2.87 -6.34 3.61
CA GLN A 30 3.23 -6.72 2.24
C GLN A 30 2.58 -5.81 1.20
N LEU A 31 1.24 -5.64 1.28
CA LEU A 31 0.51 -4.79 0.35
C LEU A 31 0.92 -3.32 0.46
N ALA A 32 1.26 -2.85 1.66
CA ALA A 32 1.81 -1.51 1.86
C ALA A 32 3.16 -1.33 1.15
N ALA A 33 4.08 -2.28 1.30
CA ALA A 33 5.36 -2.24 0.60
C ALA A 33 5.17 -2.27 -0.92
N GLU A 34 4.30 -3.14 -1.44
CA GLU A 34 3.98 -3.22 -2.87
C GLU A 34 3.37 -1.90 -3.40
N ALA A 35 2.43 -1.31 -2.67
CA ALA A 35 1.81 -0.04 -3.04
C ALA A 35 2.84 1.10 -3.08
N LEU A 36 3.67 1.23 -2.04
CA LEU A 36 4.69 2.28 -1.96
C LEU A 36 5.78 2.11 -3.02
N ASN A 37 6.20 0.88 -3.31
CA ASN A 37 7.10 0.60 -4.43
C ASN A 37 6.46 0.94 -5.77
N GLY A 38 5.17 0.66 -5.95
CA GLY A 38 4.43 1.05 -7.15
C GLY A 38 4.41 2.56 -7.35
N ILE A 39 4.14 3.32 -6.28
CA ILE A 39 4.16 4.79 -6.30
C ILE A 39 5.53 5.31 -6.76
N ASP A 40 6.63 4.87 -6.12
CA ASP A 40 7.99 5.29 -6.51
C ASP A 40 8.36 4.85 -7.93
N ALA A 41 7.98 3.63 -8.35
CA ALA A 41 8.22 3.14 -9.71
C ALA A 41 7.52 3.97 -10.79
N HIS A 42 6.40 4.62 -10.44
CA HIS A 42 5.68 5.55 -11.31
C HIS A 42 6.18 7.01 -11.18
N GLY A 43 7.25 7.25 -10.43
CA GLY A 43 7.86 8.58 -10.26
C GLY A 43 7.07 9.52 -9.35
N LEU A 44 6.14 8.97 -8.56
CA LEU A 44 5.38 9.70 -7.56
C LEU A 44 6.08 9.61 -6.20
N ASP A 45 5.74 10.51 -5.29
CA ASP A 45 6.29 10.52 -3.93
C ASP A 45 5.56 9.51 -3.04
N PRO A 46 6.23 8.43 -2.58
CA PRO A 46 5.62 7.45 -1.69
C PRO A 46 5.46 7.93 -0.24
N ASP A 47 6.00 9.11 0.13
CA ASP A 47 5.72 9.76 1.41
C ASP A 47 4.55 10.78 1.32
N ASP A 48 4.03 11.09 0.12
CA ASP A 48 2.83 11.91 -0.03
C ASP A 48 1.56 11.12 0.36
N TRP A 49 1.00 11.47 1.52
CA TRP A 49 -0.13 10.75 2.09
C TRP A 49 -1.39 10.76 1.20
N SER A 50 -1.60 11.83 0.42
CA SER A 50 -2.73 11.90 -0.51
C SER A 50 -2.61 10.83 -1.61
N THR A 51 -1.42 10.73 -2.21
CA THR A 51 -1.09 9.71 -3.21
C THR A 51 -1.18 8.29 -2.64
N VAL A 52 -0.67 8.09 -1.42
CA VAL A 52 -0.75 6.79 -0.72
C VAL A 52 -2.20 6.39 -0.49
N ALA A 53 -3.02 7.28 0.07
CA ALA A 53 -4.42 6.98 0.37
C ALA A 53 -5.22 6.65 -0.90
N ALA A 54 -5.02 7.40 -1.99
CA ALA A 54 -5.66 7.12 -3.27
C ALA A 54 -5.22 5.77 -3.86
N THR A 55 -3.93 5.45 -3.79
CA THR A 55 -3.38 4.16 -4.23
C THR A 55 -3.99 2.99 -3.45
N VAL A 56 -4.09 3.12 -2.12
CA VAL A 56 -4.73 2.11 -1.28
C VAL A 56 -6.20 1.91 -1.67
N ASP A 57 -6.91 3.00 -1.98
CA ASP A 57 -8.33 2.92 -2.31
C ASP A 57 -8.63 2.24 -3.65
N VAL A 58 -7.79 2.48 -4.64
CA VAL A 58 -8.01 2.01 -6.02
C VAL A 58 -7.22 0.75 -6.31
N VAL A 59 -5.90 0.82 -6.16
CA VAL A 59 -4.97 -0.23 -6.60
C VAL A 59 -5.01 -1.41 -5.63
N VAL A 60 -4.81 -1.17 -4.33
CA VAL A 60 -4.81 -2.26 -3.34
C VAL A 60 -6.18 -2.95 -3.27
N ARG A 61 -7.28 -2.18 -3.34
CA ARG A 61 -8.65 -2.74 -3.45
C ARG A 61 -8.79 -3.67 -4.66
N THR A 62 -8.23 -3.28 -5.81
CA THR A 62 -8.28 -4.08 -7.04
C THR A 62 -7.49 -5.37 -6.88
N TRP A 63 -6.30 -5.32 -6.28
CA TRP A 63 -5.50 -6.52 -6.01
C TRP A 63 -6.23 -7.52 -5.12
N ILE A 64 -6.84 -7.05 -4.02
CA ILE A 64 -7.62 -7.89 -3.12
C ILE A 64 -8.82 -8.52 -3.83
N SER A 65 -9.52 -7.74 -4.66
CA SER A 65 -10.71 -8.21 -5.37
C SER A 65 -10.36 -9.22 -6.48
N GLY A 66 -9.19 -9.07 -7.11
CA GLY A 66 -8.67 -10.01 -8.11
C GLY A 66 -8.17 -11.32 -7.52
N ASP A 67 -7.61 -11.29 -6.30
CA ASP A 67 -7.13 -12.47 -5.57
C ASP A 67 -8.30 -13.37 -5.11
N ALA A 68 -9.46 -12.78 -4.83
CA ALA A 68 -10.67 -13.50 -4.41
C ALA A 68 -11.39 -14.26 -5.54
N GLY A 69 -10.94 -14.13 -6.79
CA GLY A 69 -11.57 -14.73 -7.97
C GLY A 69 -10.84 -15.93 -8.57
N GLN A 70 -9.79 -16.45 -7.91
CA GLN A 70 -8.95 -17.55 -8.39
C GLN A 70 -9.03 -18.78 -7.49
#